data_AF-A0A383S144-F1
#
_entry.id   AF-A0A383S144-F1
#
_cell.length_a   1.000
_cell.length_b   1.000
_cell.length_c   1.000
_cell.angle_alpha   90.00
_cell.angle_beta   90.00
_cell.angle_gamma   90.00
#
_symmetry.space_group_name_H-M   'P 1'
#
loop_
_entity.id
_entity.type
_entity.pdbx_description
1 polymer ?
#
loop_
_entity_poly.entity_id
_entity_poly.type
_entity_poly.pdbx_seq_one_letter_code
_entity_poly.pdbx_strand_id
1 'polypeptide(L)'
;MKHLKPLNNKARILEQAAAEDRVEEVMAMSAVAGCTATTDPGWEVDAFGGVSSLCQPMEADLYGCSDPCWWPAQVPDMMSTYPDWNAQASNSQDDWRNLGTVFPKDK
;
A
#
# COMPACT_ATOMS: atom_id res chain seq x y z
N MET A 1 -34.06 -1.10 12.76
CA MET A 1 -34.25 0.28 12.29
C MET A 1 -35.73 0.70 12.18
N LYS A 2 -36.63 0.36 13.13
CA LYS A 2 -38.06 0.67 12.96
C LYS A 2 -38.44 2.16 13.17
N HIS A 3 -37.51 2.98 13.67
CA HIS A 3 -37.76 4.38 14.04
C HIS A 3 -36.77 5.38 13.41
N LEU A 4 -35.84 4.90 12.59
CA LEU A 4 -34.87 5.75 11.90
C LEU A 4 -35.28 5.81 10.43
N LYS A 5 -35.41 7.03 9.88
CA LYS A 5 -35.71 7.25 8.45
C LYS A 5 -34.43 7.69 7.73
N PRO A 6 -34.17 7.20 6.51
CA PRO A 6 -33.04 7.66 5.73
C PRO A 6 -33.18 9.14 5.37
N LEU A 7 -32.13 9.93 5.65
CA LEU A 7 -32.10 11.37 5.39
C LEU A 7 -31.59 11.71 3.98
N ASN A 8 -30.81 10.82 3.36
CA ASN A 8 -30.18 11.05 2.07
C ASN A 8 -30.28 9.83 1.16
N ASN A 9 -29.89 10.00 -0.11
CA ASN A 9 -29.97 8.95 -1.13
C ASN A 9 -29.13 7.71 -0.77
N LYS A 10 -27.93 7.89 -0.16
CA LYS A 10 -27.08 6.77 0.26
C LYS A 10 -27.75 5.93 1.34
N ALA A 11 -28.33 6.57 2.35
CA ALA A 11 -29.03 5.89 3.44
C ALA A 11 -30.25 5.10 2.94
N ARG A 12 -30.98 5.66 1.96
CA ARG A 12 -32.12 4.98 1.33
C ARG A 12 -31.70 3.76 0.52
N ILE A 13 -30.58 3.85 -0.21
CA ILE A 13 -30.00 2.71 -0.94
C ILE A 13 -29.53 1.62 0.04
N LEU A 14 -28.94 2.00 1.19
CA LEU A 14 -28.52 1.04 2.22
C LEU A 14 -29.72 0.32 2.86
N GLU A 15 -30.80 1.04 3.15
CA GLU A 15 -32.05 0.45 3.65
C GLU A 15 -32.65 -0.53 2.64
N GLN A 16 -32.65 -0.18 1.34
CA GLN A 16 -33.09 -1.06 0.27
C GLN A 16 -32.20 -2.32 0.19
N ALA A 17 -30.88 -2.18 0.20
CA ALA A 17 -29.95 -3.31 0.18
C ALA A 17 -30.18 -4.24 1.38
N ALA A 18 -30.46 -3.69 2.57
CA ALA A 18 -30.80 -4.47 3.77
C ALA A 18 -32.13 -5.21 3.64
N ALA A 19 -33.14 -4.60 3.00
CA ALA A 19 -34.43 -5.25 2.76
C ALA A 19 -34.34 -6.36 1.70
N GLU A 20 -33.40 -6.25 0.76
CA GLU A 20 -33.18 -7.19 -0.33
C GLU A 20 -32.13 -8.26 0.00
N ASP A 21 -31.62 -8.29 1.24
CA ASP A 21 -30.53 -9.18 1.67
C ASP A 21 -29.26 -9.08 0.80
N ARG A 22 -28.98 -7.87 0.30
CA ARG A 22 -27.82 -7.52 -0.54
C ARG A 22 -26.80 -6.66 0.21
N VAL A 23 -26.82 -6.68 1.54
CA VAL A 23 -25.81 -5.98 2.34
C VAL A 23 -24.55 -6.83 2.32
N GLU A 24 -23.52 -6.33 1.66
CA GLU A 24 -22.19 -6.93 1.77
C GLU A 24 -21.70 -6.81 3.22
N GLU A 25 -21.07 -7.87 3.72
CA GLU A 25 -20.43 -7.81 5.03
C GLU A 25 -19.29 -6.79 5.01
N VAL A 26 -19.20 -6.00 6.08
CA VAL A 26 -18.00 -5.22 6.36
C VAL A 26 -16.91 -6.22 6.72
N MET A 27 -16.05 -6.55 5.77
CA MET A 27 -14.87 -7.34 6.06
C MET A 27 -13.83 -6.46 6.75
N ALA A 28 -13.20 -7.01 7.79
CA ALA A 28 -12.03 -6.37 8.40
C ALA A 28 -10.97 -6.14 7.31
N MET A 29 -10.16 -5.09 7.46
CA MET A 29 -9.09 -4.77 6.51
C MET A 29 -8.26 -6.03 6.24
N SER A 30 -8.38 -6.56 5.03
CA SER A 30 -7.80 -7.84 4.63
C SER A 30 -6.30 -7.75 4.36
N ALA A 31 -5.74 -6.54 4.42
CA ALA A 31 -4.32 -6.30 4.28
C ALA A 31 -3.52 -6.97 5.41
N VAL A 32 -2.43 -7.63 5.03
CA VAL A 32 -1.54 -8.29 5.99
C VAL A 32 -0.84 -7.24 6.84
N ALA A 33 -0.88 -7.40 8.16
CA ALA A 33 -0.17 -6.52 9.08
C ALA A 33 1.34 -6.51 8.75
N GLY A 34 1.89 -5.33 8.51
CA GLY A 34 3.28 -5.12 8.10
C GLY A 34 3.46 -4.81 6.60
N CYS A 35 2.44 -5.05 5.77
CA CYS A 35 2.43 -4.66 4.35
C CYS A 35 1.72 -3.32 4.14
N THR A 36 1.95 -2.69 2.99
CA THR A 36 1.19 -1.50 2.59
C THR A 36 -0.24 -1.86 2.19
N ALA A 37 -1.18 -0.96 2.49
CA ALA A 37 -2.55 -1.01 1.96
C ALA A 37 -2.80 0.05 0.87
N THR A 38 -1.80 0.90 0.59
CA THR A 38 -1.85 1.91 -0.48
C THR A 38 -1.32 1.28 -1.77
N THR A 39 -2.22 0.85 -2.66
CA THR A 39 -1.88 0.06 -3.85
C THR A 39 -1.78 0.91 -5.13
N ASP A 40 -0.66 1.62 -5.29
CA ASP A 40 -0.35 2.47 -6.46
C ASP A 40 0.98 2.08 -7.17
N PRO A 41 1.13 0.89 -7.76
CA PRO A 41 0.22 -0.26 -7.76
C PRO A 41 0.30 -1.12 -6.50
N GLY A 42 1.28 -0.89 -5.62
CA GLY A 42 1.51 -1.59 -4.35
C GLY A 42 2.99 -1.89 -4.13
N TRP A 43 3.35 -2.43 -2.95
CA TRP A 43 4.72 -2.86 -2.66
C TRP A 43 4.82 -4.39 -2.49
N GLU A 44 4.07 -4.97 -1.54
CA GLU A 44 4.06 -6.43 -1.35
C GLU A 44 3.01 -7.15 -2.20
N VAL A 45 1.85 -6.52 -2.39
CA VAL A 45 0.69 -7.05 -3.12
C VAL A 45 0.07 -5.91 -3.91
N ASP A 46 -0.35 -6.20 -5.14
CA ASP A 46 -1.03 -5.23 -6.00
C ASP A 46 -2.52 -5.05 -5.63
N ALA A 47 -3.15 -4.03 -6.21
CA ALA A 47 -4.58 -3.74 -6.01
C ALA A 47 -5.52 -4.91 -6.38
N PHE A 48 -5.03 -5.88 -7.16
CA PHE A 48 -5.78 -7.06 -7.61
C PHE A 48 -5.57 -8.27 -6.68
N GLY A 49 -4.80 -8.12 -5.61
CA GLY A 49 -4.50 -9.19 -4.67
C GLY A 49 -3.41 -10.15 -5.15
N GLY A 50 -2.67 -9.78 -6.20
CA GLY A 50 -1.56 -10.54 -6.77
C GLY A 50 -0.23 -9.79 -6.71
N VAL A 51 0.68 -10.14 -7.61
CA VAL A 51 1.98 -9.46 -7.78
C VAL A 51 2.24 -9.02 -9.22
N SER A 52 1.30 -9.32 -10.12
CA SER A 52 1.48 -9.14 -11.56
C SER A 52 1.45 -7.68 -12.01
N SER A 53 0.74 -6.83 -11.26
CA SER A 53 0.66 -5.40 -11.55
C SER A 53 1.70 -4.58 -10.79
N LEU A 54 2.48 -5.20 -9.91
CA LEU A 54 3.69 -4.58 -9.36
C LEU A 54 4.72 -4.41 -10.48
N CYS A 55 5.72 -3.55 -10.27
CA CYS A 55 6.76 -3.37 -11.25
C CYS A 55 7.62 -4.61 -11.44
N GLN A 56 8.01 -4.84 -12.70
CA GLN A 56 8.71 -6.04 -13.16
C GLN A 56 10.01 -5.64 -13.86
N PRO A 57 11.19 -5.85 -13.26
CA PRO A 57 11.38 -6.31 -11.87
C PRO A 57 11.06 -5.20 -10.86
N MET A 58 11.01 -5.52 -9.57
CA MET A 58 10.70 -4.55 -8.51
C MET A 58 11.69 -3.38 -8.48
N GLU A 59 12.95 -3.62 -8.81
CA GLU A 59 14.01 -2.61 -8.87
C GLU A 59 13.72 -1.46 -9.85
N ALA A 60 12.81 -1.67 -10.82
CA ALA A 60 12.38 -0.64 -11.75
C ALA A 60 11.47 0.44 -11.11
N ASP A 61 10.82 0.12 -9.98
CA ASP A 61 9.99 1.05 -9.21
C ASP A 61 10.65 1.53 -7.93
N LEU A 62 11.73 0.89 -7.52
CA LEU A 62 12.36 1.11 -6.23
C LEU A 62 12.62 2.60 -5.94
N TYR A 63 13.17 3.33 -6.92
CA TYR A 63 13.42 4.77 -6.77
C TYR A 63 12.18 5.62 -7.05
N GLY A 64 11.24 5.14 -7.86
CA GLY A 64 9.90 5.73 -7.97
C GLY A 64 9.13 5.72 -6.65
N CYS A 65 9.37 4.71 -5.80
CA CYS A 65 8.84 4.65 -4.45
C CYS A 65 9.70 5.45 -3.44
N SER A 66 11.02 5.29 -3.49
CA SER A 66 11.94 5.84 -2.50
C SER A 66 12.10 7.37 -2.60
N ASP A 67 12.24 7.90 -3.82
CA ASP A 67 12.44 9.33 -4.06
C ASP A 67 11.31 10.18 -3.47
N PRO A 68 10.00 9.86 -3.68
CA PRO A 68 8.90 10.65 -3.16
C PRO A 68 8.35 10.20 -1.79
N CYS A 69 9.03 9.30 -1.07
CA CYS A 69 8.53 8.70 0.17
C CYS A 69 7.16 7.99 -0.01
N TRP A 70 6.96 7.19 -1.07
CA TRP A 70 5.63 6.66 -1.40
C TRP A 70 5.15 5.57 -0.41
N TRP A 71 6.03 4.62 -0.06
CA TRP A 71 5.78 3.59 0.97
C TRP A 71 6.85 3.65 2.08
N PRO A 72 6.88 4.71 2.90
CA PRO A 72 8.01 5.00 3.81
C PRO A 72 8.12 4.01 4.98
N ALA A 73 7.07 3.22 5.25
CA ALA A 73 7.13 2.16 6.26
C ALA A 73 7.86 0.91 5.76
N GLN A 74 7.95 0.72 4.43
CA GLN A 74 8.55 -0.44 3.78
C GLN A 74 9.87 -0.09 3.09
N VAL A 75 9.90 1.03 2.38
CA VAL A 75 11.02 1.48 1.55
C VAL A 75 11.62 2.74 2.17
N PRO A 76 12.93 2.76 2.45
CA PRO A 76 13.60 3.96 2.95
C PRO A 76 13.40 5.15 2.03
N ASP A 77 12.99 6.28 2.60
CA ASP A 77 12.66 7.45 1.83
C ASP A 77 13.86 8.37 1.59
N MET A 78 14.11 8.74 0.33
CA MET A 78 15.22 9.61 -0.05
C MET A 78 14.85 11.10 -0.10
N MET A 79 13.56 11.46 -0.05
CA MET A 79 13.15 12.87 0.02
C MET A 79 13.39 13.50 1.39
N SER A 80 13.46 12.73 2.48
CA SER A 80 13.63 13.30 3.82
C SER A 80 14.55 12.50 4.75
N THR A 81 14.22 11.25 5.09
CA THR A 81 14.88 10.57 6.22
C THR A 81 16.22 9.93 5.84
N TYR A 82 16.33 9.36 4.63
CA TYR A 82 17.49 8.62 4.16
C TYR A 82 17.98 9.12 2.79
N PRO A 83 18.36 10.41 2.65
CA PRO A 83 18.65 11.02 1.33
C PRO A 83 19.78 10.35 0.55
N ASP A 84 20.71 9.67 1.23
CA ASP A 84 21.85 8.98 0.61
C ASP A 84 21.66 7.45 0.54
N TRP A 85 20.42 6.94 0.69
CA TRP A 85 20.18 5.50 0.79
C TRP A 85 20.70 4.69 -0.42
N ASN A 86 20.60 5.25 -1.63
CA ASN A 86 21.08 4.63 -2.86
C ASN A 86 22.48 5.10 -3.29
N ALA A 87 23.27 5.73 -2.42
CA ALA A 87 24.55 6.36 -2.79
C ALA A 87 25.57 5.37 -3.40
N GLN A 88 25.48 4.08 -3.08
CA GLN A 88 26.30 3.01 -3.65
C GLN A 88 25.53 2.13 -4.64
N ALA A 89 24.33 2.54 -5.05
CA ALA A 89 23.40 1.73 -5.83
C ALA A 89 22.66 2.55 -6.91
N SER A 90 23.23 3.62 -7.45
CA SER A 90 22.53 4.51 -8.40
C SER A 90 21.93 3.76 -9.60
N ASN A 91 22.50 2.62 -9.98
CA ASN A 91 21.89 1.66 -10.91
C ASN A 91 21.25 0.50 -10.13
N SER A 92 19.94 0.56 -9.87
CA SER A 92 19.23 -0.49 -9.12
C SER A 92 19.24 -1.85 -9.83
N GLN A 93 19.37 -1.89 -11.16
CA GLN A 93 19.38 -3.14 -11.91
C GLN A 93 20.61 -4.01 -11.59
N ASP A 94 21.76 -3.38 -11.40
CA ASP A 94 23.04 -4.07 -11.21
C ASP A 94 23.51 -4.04 -9.74
N ASP A 95 23.27 -2.93 -9.04
CA ASP A 95 23.86 -2.62 -7.73
C ASP A 95 22.87 -2.77 -6.55
N TRP A 96 21.70 -3.39 -6.76
CA TRP A 96 20.67 -3.56 -5.71
C TRP A 96 21.18 -4.17 -4.40
N ARG A 97 22.27 -4.95 -4.45
CA ARG A 97 22.89 -5.56 -3.26
C ARG A 97 23.49 -4.54 -2.29
N ASN A 98 23.79 -3.34 -2.76
CA ASN A 98 24.37 -2.27 -1.95
C ASN A 98 23.32 -1.50 -1.14
N LEU A 99 22.02 -1.79 -1.34
CA LEU A 99 20.92 -1.19 -0.59
C LEU A 99 20.79 -1.84 0.80
N GLY A 100 21.00 -1.05 1.86
CA GLY A 100 20.96 -1.53 3.24
C GLY A 100 19.59 -1.44 3.89
N THR A 101 19.38 -2.22 4.97
CA THR A 101 18.23 -2.04 5.87
C THR A 101 18.46 -0.85 6.80
N VAL A 102 17.42 -0.08 7.11
CA VAL A 102 17.54 1.15 7.91
C VAL A 102 17.16 1.01 9.39
N PHE A 103 16.48 -0.07 9.78
CA PHE A 103 16.13 -0.27 11.18
C PHE A 103 17.41 -0.46 12.02
N PRO A 104 17.64 0.35 13.08
CA PRO A 104 18.82 0.26 13.91
C PRO A 104 18.75 -1.00 14.77
N LYS A 105 19.39 -2.09 14.29
CA LYS A 105 19.48 -3.34 15.03
C LYS A 105 20.48 -3.22 16.19
N ASP A 106 20.18 -3.91 17.28
CA ASP A 106 21.15 -4.17 18.33
C ASP A 106 22.37 -4.92 17.75
N LYS A 107 23.55 -4.60 18.28
CA LYS A 107 24.84 -5.16 17.83
C LYS A 107 25.14 -6.51 18.47
#